data_AF-A0A7K7GJG9-F1
#
_entry.id   AF-A0A7K7GJG9-F1
#
_cell.length_a   1.000
_cell.length_b   1.000
_cell.length_c   1.000
_cell.angle_alpha   90.00
_cell.angle_beta   90.00
_cell.angle_gamma   90.00
#
_symmetry.space_group_name_H-M   'P 1'
#
loop_
_entity.id
_entity.type
_entity.pdbx_description
1 polymer ?
#
loop_
_entity_poly.entity_id
_entity_poly.type
_entity_poly.pdbx_seq_one_letter_code
_entity_poly.pdbx_strand_id
1 'polypeptide(L)'
;MSGHSPGVPRRFQELTLCRGYGPPPAHPRFRTASQSYGSRAPTVHELPTSFHTMPHKFSDHLSSSGMYRNNSLNTSLEKSHCTGSDTFITSYEHLDFHPSYNPSGPSHCRDQPP
;
A
#
# COMPACT_ATOMS: atom_id res chain seq x y z
N MET A 1 -12.33 13.68 -40.27
CA MET A 1 -13.06 13.11 -39.12
C MET A 1 -12.16 12.06 -38.46
N SER A 2 -11.38 12.44 -37.44
CA SER A 2 -10.48 11.52 -36.75
C SER A 2 -11.28 10.71 -35.73
N GLY A 3 -11.60 9.45 -36.05
CA GLY A 3 -12.38 8.52 -35.23
C GLY A 3 -11.63 7.99 -33.99
N HIS A 4 -11.03 8.87 -33.19
CA HIS A 4 -10.40 8.48 -31.94
C HIS A 4 -11.46 8.41 -30.84
N SER A 5 -11.75 7.20 -30.36
CA SER A 5 -12.60 7.01 -29.18
C SER A 5 -11.85 7.50 -27.93
N PRO A 6 -12.36 8.51 -27.20
CA PRO A 6 -11.68 9.04 -26.03
C PRO A 6 -11.63 7.97 -24.93
N GLY A 7 -10.43 7.67 -24.42
CA GLY A 7 -10.25 6.77 -23.28
C GLY A 7 -9.62 5.40 -23.58
N VAL A 8 -9.33 5.08 -24.85
CA VAL A 8 -8.60 3.87 -25.21
C VAL A 8 -7.16 4.21 -25.62
N PRO A 9 -6.12 3.55 -25.06
CA PRO A 9 -4.74 3.75 -25.48
C PRO A 9 -4.53 3.49 -26.99
N ARG A 10 -3.65 4.28 -27.61
CA ARG A 10 -3.29 4.19 -29.04
C ARG A 10 -2.94 2.76 -29.50
N ARG A 11 -2.31 1.96 -28.64
CA ARG A 11 -1.95 0.56 -28.94
C ARG A 11 -3.13 -0.36 -29.28
N PHE A 12 -4.34 -0.03 -28.83
CA PHE A 12 -5.56 -0.77 -29.15
C PHE A 12 -6.34 -0.13 -30.30
N GLN A 13 -5.93 1.05 -30.78
CA GLN A 13 -6.56 1.73 -31.93
C GLN A 13 -5.79 1.44 -33.22
N GLU A 14 -4.48 1.23 -33.11
CA GLU A 14 -3.58 1.04 -34.24
C GLU A 14 -3.03 -0.39 -34.26
N LEU A 15 -3.64 -1.24 -35.10
CA LEU A 15 -3.23 -2.66 -35.27
C LEU A 15 -1.81 -2.81 -35.80
N THR A 16 -1.25 -1.82 -36.47
CA THR A 16 0.15 -1.85 -36.97
C THR A 16 1.18 -1.84 -35.84
N LEU A 17 0.78 -1.47 -34.61
CA LEU A 17 1.64 -1.53 -33.44
C LEU A 17 1.72 -2.95 -32.84
N CYS A 18 0.75 -3.82 -33.14
CA CYS A 18 0.74 -5.21 -32.70
C CYS A 18 1.71 -6.06 -33.54
N ARG A 19 2.93 -6.25 -33.03
CA ARG A 19 4.00 -7.03 -33.67
C ARG A 19 4.20 -8.39 -32.99
N GLY A 20 4.86 -9.32 -33.68
CA GLY A 20 5.26 -10.62 -33.13
C GLY A 20 4.23 -11.74 -33.35
N TYR A 21 3.13 -11.45 -34.03
CA TYR A 21 2.17 -12.46 -34.46
C TYR A 21 2.57 -13.04 -35.81
N GLY A 22 2.25 -14.31 -36.01
CA GLY A 22 2.57 -15.05 -37.22
C GLY A 22 3.32 -16.34 -36.90
N PRO A 23 3.07 -17.42 -37.65
CA PRO A 23 3.83 -18.64 -37.47
C PRO A 23 5.31 -18.37 -37.81
N PRO A 24 6.28 -18.83 -36.99
CA PRO A 24 7.66 -18.83 -37.40
C PRO A 24 7.82 -19.66 -38.68
N PRO A 25 8.79 -19.36 -39.56
CA PRO A 25 9.04 -20.14 -40.76
C PRO A 25 9.30 -21.60 -40.39
N ALA A 26 8.32 -22.46 -40.63
CA ALA A 26 8.35 -23.88 -40.30
C ALA A 26 7.86 -24.69 -41.50
N HIS A 27 8.49 -25.84 -41.71
CA HIS A 27 8.13 -26.74 -42.79
C HIS A 27 6.66 -27.18 -42.65
N PRO A 28 5.83 -27.15 -43.70
CA PRO A 28 4.40 -27.46 -43.62
C PRO A 28 4.08 -28.84 -43.02
N ARG A 29 4.98 -29.82 -43.19
CA ARG A 29 4.85 -31.18 -42.65
C ARG A 29 5.23 -31.32 -41.17
N PHE A 30 5.97 -30.37 -40.62
CA PHE A 30 6.47 -30.41 -39.23
C PHE A 30 5.87 -29.26 -38.44
N ARG A 31 4.56 -29.37 -38.16
CA ARG A 31 3.83 -28.41 -37.33
C ARG A 31 3.36 -29.08 -36.04
N THR A 32 3.40 -28.33 -34.94
CA THR A 32 2.89 -28.78 -33.64
C THR A 32 1.66 -27.96 -33.25
N ALA A 33 0.80 -28.52 -32.41
CA ALA A 33 -0.40 -27.82 -31.95
C ALA A 33 -0.05 -26.50 -31.22
N SER A 34 1.06 -26.48 -30.48
CA SER A 34 1.56 -25.30 -29.77
C SER A 34 1.90 -24.13 -30.69
N GLN A 35 2.29 -24.39 -31.95
CA GLN A 35 2.53 -23.33 -32.94
C GLN A 35 1.27 -22.57 -33.35
N SER A 36 0.07 -23.06 -33.01
CA SER A 36 -1.19 -22.36 -33.27
C SER A 36 -1.35 -21.13 -32.39
N TYR A 37 -0.83 -21.18 -31.15
CA TYR A 37 -0.86 -20.06 -30.22
C TYR A 37 0.07 -18.94 -30.71
N GLY A 38 -0.43 -17.70 -30.72
CA GLY A 38 0.33 -16.53 -31.22
C GLY A 38 0.50 -16.46 -32.74
N SER A 39 0.01 -17.45 -33.50
CA SER A 39 0.17 -17.49 -34.97
C SER A 39 -0.71 -16.49 -35.73
N ARG A 40 -1.79 -15.99 -35.11
CA ARG A 40 -2.76 -15.07 -35.73
C ARG A 40 -2.65 -13.70 -35.09
N ALA A 41 -2.59 -12.66 -35.93
CA ALA A 41 -2.62 -11.29 -35.48
C ALA A 41 -4.02 -10.89 -34.98
N PRO A 42 -4.12 -10.04 -33.95
CA PRO A 42 -5.38 -9.58 -33.43
C PRO A 42 -6.12 -8.69 -34.45
N THR A 43 -7.44 -8.73 -34.42
CA THR A 43 -8.32 -7.93 -35.30
C THR A 43 -9.11 -6.89 -34.51
N VAL A 44 -9.73 -5.91 -35.20
CA VAL A 44 -10.50 -4.82 -34.56
C VAL A 44 -11.63 -5.35 -33.67
N HIS A 45 -12.21 -6.50 -34.01
CA HIS A 45 -13.32 -7.10 -33.26
C HIS A 45 -12.87 -7.86 -32.00
N GLU A 46 -11.57 -8.14 -31.86
CA GLU A 46 -10.99 -8.81 -30.69
C GLU A 46 -10.45 -7.80 -29.67
N LEU A 47 -10.38 -6.52 -30.04
CA LEU A 47 -9.87 -5.45 -29.20
C LEU A 47 -10.96 -4.88 -28.28
N PRO A 48 -10.59 -4.43 -27.07
CA PRO A 48 -11.55 -3.85 -26.14
C PRO A 48 -11.97 -2.43 -26.58
N THR A 49 -13.27 -2.15 -26.48
CA THR A 49 -13.85 -0.83 -26.77
C THR A 49 -13.57 0.21 -25.67
N SER A 50 -13.29 -0.25 -24.45
CA SER A 50 -12.90 0.61 -23.31
C SER A 50 -11.73 -0.01 -22.53
N PHE A 51 -10.89 0.84 -21.93
CA PHE A 51 -9.74 0.40 -21.16
C PHE A 51 -9.59 1.23 -19.88
N HIS A 52 -9.86 0.62 -18.74
CA HIS A 52 -9.81 1.28 -17.44
C HIS A 52 -8.63 0.73 -16.63
N THR A 53 -7.49 1.44 -16.67
CA THR A 53 -6.35 1.11 -15.81
C THR A 53 -6.42 1.91 -14.52
N MET A 54 -6.02 1.27 -13.42
CA MET A 54 -5.77 1.97 -12.16
C MET A 54 -4.39 2.63 -12.22
N PRO A 55 -4.30 3.96 -12.17
CA PRO A 55 -3.02 4.64 -12.18
C PRO A 55 -2.31 4.42 -10.84
N HIS A 56 -1.12 3.84 -10.87
CA HIS A 56 -0.29 3.64 -9.67
C HIS A 56 0.67 4.81 -9.40
N LYS A 57 0.54 5.94 -10.12
CA LYS A 57 1.45 7.11 -10.01
C LYS A 57 1.63 7.63 -8.59
N PHE A 58 0.57 7.58 -7.78
CA PHE A 58 0.64 7.95 -6.37
C PHE A 58 1.43 6.93 -5.52
N SER A 59 1.44 5.65 -5.86
CA SER A 59 2.13 4.62 -5.08
C SER A 59 3.52 4.26 -5.62
N ASP A 60 3.82 4.61 -6.88
CA ASP A 60 5.10 4.29 -7.54
C ASP A 60 6.32 4.75 -6.72
N HIS A 61 6.26 5.96 -6.16
CA HIS A 61 7.35 6.51 -5.33
C HIS A 61 7.46 5.84 -3.95
N LEU A 62 6.37 5.31 -3.42
CA LEU A 62 6.36 4.55 -2.16
C LEU A 62 6.86 3.11 -2.38
N SER A 63 6.68 2.56 -3.58
CA SER A 63 7.17 1.22 -3.92
C SER A 63 8.69 1.12 -3.86
N SER A 64 9.44 2.21 -4.13
CA SER A 64 10.90 2.21 -4.04
C SER A 64 11.43 2.22 -2.61
N SER A 65 10.67 2.75 -1.65
CA SER A 65 11.11 2.91 -0.26
C SER A 65 11.01 1.64 0.60
N GLY A 66 10.41 0.57 0.08
CA GLY A 66 10.25 -0.70 0.80
C GLY A 66 9.27 -0.61 1.98
N MET A 67 9.38 -1.56 2.92
CA MET A 67 8.48 -1.64 4.07
C MET A 67 8.83 -0.58 5.12
N TYR A 68 7.81 0.18 5.56
CA TYR A 68 7.95 1.15 6.64
C TYR A 68 8.46 0.49 7.94
N ARG A 69 9.40 1.17 8.61
CA ARG A 69 9.91 0.79 9.94
C ARG A 69 9.80 1.98 10.89
N ASN A 70 9.21 1.74 12.06
CA ASN A 70 9.18 2.73 13.13
C ASN A 70 10.54 2.70 13.88
N ASN A 71 11.33 3.76 13.72
CA ASN A 71 12.59 3.98 14.46
C ASN A 71 12.46 5.11 15.51
N SER A 72 11.25 5.52 15.86
CA SER A 72 11.00 6.56 16.85
C SER A 72 11.16 6.04 18.28
N LEU A 73 11.56 6.91 19.20
CA LEU A 73 11.55 6.62 20.63
C LEU A 73 10.16 6.88 21.20
N ASN A 74 9.73 6.04 22.15
CA ASN A 74 8.53 6.33 22.92
C ASN A 74 8.79 7.51 23.87
N THR A 75 8.12 8.63 23.62
CA THR A 75 8.19 9.86 24.44
C THR A 75 6.87 10.13 25.16
N SER A 76 5.90 9.22 25.09
CA SER A 76 4.65 9.39 25.82
C SER A 76 4.94 9.36 27.31
N LEU A 77 4.54 10.41 28.02
CA LEU A 77 4.49 10.37 29.49
C LEU A 77 3.41 9.36 29.90
N GLU A 78 3.70 8.62 30.97
CA GLU A 78 2.73 7.72 31.57
C GLU A 78 1.50 8.54 32.00
N LYS A 79 0.30 8.07 31.63
CA LYS A 79 -0.97 8.76 31.92
C LYS A 79 -1.72 8.10 33.07
N SER A 80 -1.06 7.19 33.79
CA SER A 80 -1.70 6.55 34.93
C SER A 80 -1.96 7.61 35.99
N HIS A 81 -3.10 7.51 36.66
CA HIS A 81 -3.40 8.43 37.75
C HIS A 81 -2.31 8.34 38.83
N CYS A 82 -1.70 7.17 39.06
CA CYS A 82 -0.70 6.98 40.12
C CYS A 82 0.74 7.35 39.72
N THR A 83 1.07 7.31 38.44
CA THR A 83 2.44 7.52 37.91
C THR A 83 2.43 8.56 36.77
N GLY A 84 1.52 9.53 36.86
CA GLY A 84 1.35 10.60 35.89
C GLY A 84 2.52 11.58 35.84
N SER A 85 2.38 12.65 35.06
CA SER A 85 3.36 13.75 34.95
C SER A 85 3.74 14.40 36.29
N ASP A 86 2.90 14.19 37.29
CA ASP A 86 2.95 14.79 38.62
C ASP A 86 3.74 13.89 39.60
N THR A 87 4.29 12.77 39.11
CA THR A 87 4.96 11.72 39.89
C THR A 87 6.45 11.57 39.55
N PHE A 88 7.05 12.50 38.81
CA PHE A 88 8.50 12.45 38.61
C PHE A 88 9.21 12.80 39.92
N ILE A 89 9.67 11.78 40.65
CA ILE A 89 10.59 11.94 41.78
C ILE A 89 11.90 12.46 41.20
N THR A 90 12.03 13.78 41.11
CA THR A 90 13.31 14.41 40.76
C THR A 90 14.23 14.27 41.96
N SER A 91 15.55 14.23 41.72
CA SER A 91 16.54 14.11 42.82
C SER A 91 16.47 15.25 43.84
N TYR A 92 15.74 16.32 43.53
CA TYR A 92 15.55 17.50 44.36
C TYR A 92 14.24 17.48 45.16
N GLU A 93 13.28 16.62 44.80
CA GLU A 93 11.89 16.69 45.29
C GLU A 93 11.42 15.30 45.75
N HIS A 94 12.15 14.73 46.71
CA HIS A 94 11.91 13.37 47.24
C HIS A 94 10.76 13.28 48.26
N LEU A 95 10.19 14.41 48.67
CA LEU A 95 9.18 14.49 49.72
C LEU A 95 7.76 14.76 49.19
N ASP A 96 7.62 14.95 47.89
CA ASP A 96 6.34 15.22 47.27
C ASP A 96 5.71 13.91 46.82
N PHE A 97 5.05 13.27 47.78
CA PHE A 97 4.33 12.04 47.53
C PHE A 97 3.07 12.31 46.70
N HIS A 98 2.81 11.43 45.74
CA HIS A 98 1.64 11.52 44.87
C HIS A 98 0.34 11.59 45.70
N PRO A 99 -0.69 12.38 45.33
CA PRO A 99 -1.93 12.56 46.11
C PRO A 99 -2.73 11.28 46.43
N SER A 100 -2.46 10.18 45.73
CA SER A 100 -3.04 8.86 46.02
C SER A 100 -2.31 8.10 47.15
N TYR A 101 -1.12 8.53 47.56
CA TYR A 101 -0.32 7.91 48.61
C TYR A 101 -0.95 8.13 49.98
N ASN A 102 -1.25 7.03 50.67
CA ASN A 102 -1.78 7.04 52.03
C ASN A 102 -0.81 6.30 52.96
N PRO A 103 -0.09 6.99 53.87
CA PRO A 103 0.85 6.35 54.80
C PRO A 103 0.15 5.53 55.90
N SER A 104 -1.17 5.70 56.06
CA SER A 104 -1.95 5.10 57.15
C SER A 104 -2.90 4.00 56.68
N GLY A 105 -2.85 3.59 55.41
CA GLY A 105 -3.76 2.59 54.86
C GLY A 105 -3.52 2.29 53.38
N PRO A 106 -4.42 1.53 52.72
CA PRO A 106 -4.29 1.28 51.30
C PRO A 106 -4.38 2.59 50.51
N SER A 107 -3.49 2.73 49.52
CA SER A 107 -3.45 3.87 48.61
C SER A 107 -4.50 3.65 47.51
N HIS A 108 -5.36 4.64 47.26
CA HIS A 108 -6.46 4.54 46.30
C HIS A 108 -6.36 5.68 45.27
N CYS A 109 -6.49 5.37 43.99
CA CYS A 109 -6.64 6.38 42.94
C CYS A 109 -8.05 6.99 43.07
N ARG A 110 -8.19 8.31 43.00
CA ARG A 110 -9.46 8.98 43.34
C ARG A 110 -10.55 8.86 42.27
N ASP A 111 -10.27 8.20 41.15
CA ASP A 111 -11.19 8.06 40.01
C ASP A 111 -11.88 6.69 39.91
N GLN A 112 -12.13 6.00 41.03
CA GLN A 112 -13.04 4.85 41.00
C GLN A 112 -14.48 5.37 41.07
N PRO A 113 -15.32 5.20 40.03
CA PRO A 113 -16.70 5.63 40.09
C PRO A 113 -17.45 4.82 41.16
N PRO A 114 -18.57 5.35 41.70
CA PRO A 114 -19.36 4.68 42.73
C PRO A 114 -19.91 3.33 42.27
#